data_AF-A0A416ZSQ5-F1
#
_entry.id   AF-A0A416ZSQ5-F1
#
_cell.length_a   1.000
_cell.length_b   1.000
_cell.length_c   1.000
_cell.angle_alpha   90.00
_cell.angle_beta   90.00
_cell.angle_gamma   90.00
#
_symmetry.space_group_name_H-M   'P 1'
#
loop_
_entity.id
_entity.type
_entity.pdbx_description
1 polymer ?
#
loop_
_entity_poly.entity_id
_entity_poly.type
_entity_poly.pdbx_seq_one_letter_code
_entity_poly.pdbx_strand_id
1 'polypeptide(L)'
;MMSMFCVISATAMSRKGSEYIYMKCIPMSYHDQIRAMLVSGILISLLGTLPYALVFNMIAVVFGLHPATLLYTTVITVLFTLFVNYEQLLFDLAFPKLNWENETAAIKSNNRSLISVLIDLTVGAILIGAGYLLYGKLHLNIHITTSVMILLTAVLTFAMRTALFKWGVQVMEHLESA
;
A
#
# COMPACT_ATOMS: atom_id res chain seq x y z
N MET A 1 -8.92 5.09 -1.11
CA MET A 1 -8.92 5.43 -2.56
C MET A 1 -7.71 6.27 -2.94
N MET A 2 -7.43 7.41 -2.29
CA MET A 2 -6.26 8.24 -2.66
C MET A 2 -4.90 7.54 -2.52
N SER A 3 -4.69 6.73 -1.48
CA SER A 3 -3.43 5.97 -1.33
C SER A 3 -3.15 4.98 -2.47
N MET A 4 -4.19 4.40 -3.09
CA MET A 4 -4.03 3.47 -4.22
C MET A 4 -3.40 4.17 -5.42
N PHE A 5 -3.71 5.44 -5.65
CA PHE A 5 -3.14 6.23 -6.74
C PHE A 5 -1.79 6.86 -6.39
N CYS A 6 -1.27 6.64 -5.18
CA CYS A 6 0.04 7.11 -4.76
C CYS A 6 1.15 6.15 -5.25
N VAL A 7 1.54 6.28 -6.52
CA VAL A 7 2.48 5.35 -7.19
C VAL A 7 3.96 5.57 -6.80
N ILE A 8 4.22 6.12 -5.62
CA ILE A 8 5.57 6.47 -5.16
C ILE A 8 6.34 5.21 -4.78
N SER A 9 5.71 4.31 -4.03
CA SER A 9 6.29 3.01 -3.68
C SER A 9 6.36 2.06 -4.88
N ALA A 10 5.38 2.10 -5.78
CA ALA A 10 5.33 1.27 -7.00
C ALA A 10 6.34 1.68 -8.09
N THR A 11 7.12 2.75 -7.89
CA THR A 11 8.19 3.16 -8.83
C THR A 11 9.50 3.47 -8.12
N ALA A 12 9.65 3.14 -6.83
CA ALA A 12 10.81 3.51 -6.03
C ALA A 12 12.12 2.90 -6.57
N MET A 13 12.10 1.65 -7.01
CA MET A 13 13.21 0.96 -7.66
C MET A 13 13.32 1.32 -9.13
N SER A 14 12.19 1.39 -9.84
CA SER A 14 12.20 1.77 -11.26
C SER A 14 12.77 3.19 -11.50
N ARG A 15 12.59 4.12 -10.55
CA ARG A 15 13.20 5.48 -10.58
C ARG A 15 14.71 5.47 -10.43
N LYS A 16 15.30 4.46 -9.79
CA LYS A 16 16.76 4.34 -9.71
C LYS A 16 17.39 3.99 -11.06
N GLY A 17 16.64 3.35 -11.97
CA GLY A 17 17.09 3.11 -13.35
C GLY A 17 18.46 2.42 -13.44
N SER A 18 19.32 2.89 -14.35
CA SER A 18 20.70 2.41 -14.51
C SER A 18 21.58 2.66 -13.27
N GLU A 19 21.21 3.63 -12.43
CA GLU A 19 21.94 3.98 -11.20
C GLU A 19 21.71 2.97 -10.07
N TYR A 20 20.93 1.91 -10.29
CA TYR A 20 20.76 0.83 -9.31
C TYR A 20 22.10 0.18 -8.91
N ILE A 21 23.12 0.26 -9.78
CA ILE A 21 24.47 -0.27 -9.50
C ILE A 21 25.10 0.43 -8.28
N TYR A 22 24.83 1.73 -8.08
CA TYR A 22 25.32 2.47 -6.90
C TYR A 22 24.73 1.98 -5.58
N MET A 23 23.61 1.26 -5.64
CA MET A 23 23.00 0.63 -4.48
C MET A 23 23.92 -0.44 -3.83
N LYS A 24 24.84 -1.02 -4.63
CA LYS A 24 25.88 -1.96 -4.17
C LYS A 24 27.00 -1.25 -3.38
N CYS A 25 27.23 0.03 -3.65
CA CYS A 25 28.29 0.82 -3.01
C CYS A 25 27.87 1.44 -1.67
N ILE A 26 26.58 1.40 -1.33
CA ILE A 26 26.06 1.99 -0.09
C ILE A 26 26.31 1.02 1.07
N PRO A 27 26.98 1.44 2.17
CA PRO A 27 27.25 0.59 3.32
C PRO A 27 25.99 0.44 4.22
N MET A 28 24.88 0.00 3.63
CA MET A 28 23.59 -0.19 4.31
C MET A 28 22.99 -1.53 3.90
N SER A 29 22.44 -2.26 4.88
CA SER A 29 21.73 -3.51 4.63
C SER A 29 20.55 -3.32 3.66
N TYR A 30 20.29 -4.31 2.81
CA TYR A 30 19.15 -4.30 1.89
C TYR A 30 17.81 -4.12 2.61
N HIS A 31 17.67 -4.68 3.82
CA HIS A 31 16.50 -4.47 4.66
C HIS A 31 16.24 -3.00 4.98
N ASP A 32 17.30 -2.26 5.32
CA ASP A 32 17.16 -0.83 5.67
C ASP A 32 16.97 0.03 4.42
N GLN A 33 17.50 -0.40 3.27
CA GLN A 33 17.24 0.27 2.00
C GLN A 33 15.76 0.14 1.56
N ILE A 34 15.15 -1.04 1.68
CA ILE A 34 13.70 -1.22 1.45
C ILE A 34 12.91 -0.33 2.41
N ARG A 35 13.29 -0.31 3.70
CA ARG A 35 12.59 0.52 4.70
C ARG A 35 12.64 1.99 4.35
N ALA A 36 13.79 2.50 3.92
CA ALA A 36 13.93 3.90 3.52
C ALA A 36 13.01 4.25 2.34
N MET A 37 12.95 3.38 1.32
CA MET A 37 12.03 3.56 0.18
C MET A 37 10.57 3.54 0.65
N LEU A 38 10.21 2.58 1.48
CA LEU A 38 8.87 2.40 2.00
C LEU A 38 8.39 3.58 2.87
N VAL A 39 9.24 4.09 3.75
CA VAL A 39 8.90 5.20 4.66
C VAL A 39 8.49 6.44 3.88
N SER A 40 9.21 6.75 2.78
CA SER A 40 8.87 7.89 1.93
C SER A 40 7.47 7.75 1.28
N GLY A 41 7.14 6.56 0.79
CA GLY A 41 5.82 6.27 0.19
C GLY A 41 4.70 6.31 1.23
N ILE A 42 4.91 5.71 2.41
CA ILE A 42 3.92 5.68 3.49
C ILE A 42 3.62 7.09 4.00
N LEU A 43 4.64 7.93 4.21
CA LEU A 43 4.46 9.29 4.70
C LEU A 43 3.61 10.12 3.73
N ILE A 44 3.95 10.09 2.44
CA ILE A 44 3.20 10.83 1.42
C ILE A 44 1.78 10.27 1.26
N SER A 45 1.63 8.94 1.27
CA SER A 45 0.33 8.28 1.19
C SER A 45 -0.57 8.60 2.39
N LEU A 46 -0.01 8.64 3.60
CA LEU A 46 -0.75 9.01 4.82
C LEU A 46 -1.14 10.49 4.80
N LEU A 47 -0.22 11.39 4.44
CA LEU A 47 -0.52 12.82 4.29
C LEU A 47 -1.60 13.07 3.26
N GLY A 48 -1.60 12.32 2.14
CA GLY A 48 -2.60 12.43 1.10
C GLY A 48 -3.94 11.76 1.41
N THR A 49 -4.01 10.85 2.39
CA THR A 49 -5.23 10.04 2.63
C THR A 49 -5.92 10.40 3.95
N LEU A 50 -5.16 10.66 5.03
CA LEU A 50 -5.71 10.91 6.37
C LEU A 50 -6.61 12.16 6.44
N PRO A 51 -6.21 13.34 5.91
CA PRO A 51 -7.05 14.54 6.00
C PRO A 51 -8.40 14.35 5.29
N TYR A 52 -8.38 13.73 4.10
CA TYR A 52 -9.61 13.46 3.34
C TYR A 52 -10.50 12.44 4.04
N ALA A 53 -9.92 11.37 4.60
CA ALA A 53 -10.67 10.40 5.37
C ALA A 53 -11.34 11.05 6.57
N LEU A 54 -10.64 11.90 7.31
CA LEU A 54 -11.20 12.60 8.47
C LEU A 54 -12.33 13.55 8.07
N VAL A 55 -12.15 14.38 7.04
CA VAL A 55 -13.20 15.32 6.58
C VAL A 55 -14.45 14.56 6.13
N PHE A 56 -14.30 13.49 5.33
CA PHE A 56 -15.42 12.71 4.84
C PHE A 56 -16.17 12.00 5.99
N ASN A 57 -15.44 11.44 6.96
CA ASN A 57 -16.03 10.82 8.13
C ASN A 57 -16.74 11.83 9.06
N MET A 58 -16.19 13.04 9.22
CA MET A 58 -16.83 14.10 10.00
C MET A 58 -18.17 14.51 9.39
N ILE A 59 -18.25 14.62 8.07
CA ILE A 59 -19.52 14.87 7.36
C ILE A 59 -20.50 13.72 7.65
N ALA A 60 -20.07 12.46 7.56
CA ALA A 60 -20.92 11.32 7.83
C ALA A 60 -21.49 11.31 9.27
N VAL A 61 -20.69 11.71 10.27
CA VAL A 61 -21.15 11.85 11.66
C VAL A 61 -22.22 12.94 11.80
N VAL A 62 -22.05 14.07 11.12
CA VAL A 62 -23.08 15.15 11.10
C VAL A 62 -24.41 14.66 10.51
N PHE A 63 -24.37 13.74 9.55
CA PHE A 63 -25.57 13.10 8.98
C PHE A 63 -26.15 11.94 9.82
N GLY A 64 -25.68 11.76 11.07
CA GLY A 64 -26.27 10.82 12.03
C GLY A 64 -25.54 9.49 12.17
N LEU A 65 -24.32 9.35 11.61
CA LEU A 65 -23.49 8.17 11.85
C LEU A 65 -22.89 8.23 13.27
N HIS A 66 -22.83 7.08 13.95
CA HIS A 66 -22.37 7.01 15.34
C HIS A 66 -20.88 7.42 15.45
N PRO A 67 -20.48 8.35 16.34
CA PRO A 67 -19.11 8.89 16.38
C PRO A 67 -17.98 7.86 16.49
N ALA A 68 -18.24 6.69 17.10
CA ALA A 68 -17.24 5.63 17.18
C ALA A 68 -16.80 5.10 15.79
N THR A 69 -17.62 5.26 14.74
CA THR A 69 -17.24 4.85 13.38
C THR A 69 -16.04 5.62 12.88
N LEU A 70 -15.80 6.85 13.34
CA LEU A 70 -14.64 7.66 12.96
C LEU A 70 -13.32 7.01 13.40
N LEU A 71 -13.31 6.41 14.59
CA LEU A 71 -12.13 5.73 15.13
C LEU A 71 -11.87 4.45 14.33
N TYR A 72 -12.91 3.65 14.07
CA TYR A 72 -12.78 2.41 13.30
C TYR A 72 -12.34 2.65 11.85
N THR A 73 -12.94 3.62 11.15
CA THR A 73 -12.62 3.89 9.74
C THR A 73 -11.22 4.48 9.59
N THR A 74 -10.75 5.26 10.56
CA THR A 74 -9.38 5.78 10.57
C THR A 74 -8.37 4.66 10.72
N VAL A 75 -8.60 3.71 11.65
CA VAL A 75 -7.74 2.54 11.83
C VAL A 75 -7.68 1.68 10.56
N ILE A 76 -8.84 1.38 9.97
CA ILE A 76 -8.92 0.62 8.70
C ILE A 76 -8.16 1.36 7.59
N THR A 77 -8.33 2.69 7.48
CA THR A 77 -7.67 3.50 6.46
C THR A 77 -6.15 3.46 6.59
N VAL A 78 -5.62 3.55 7.81
CA VAL A 78 -4.17 3.47 8.06
C VAL A 78 -3.65 2.08 7.71
N LEU A 79 -4.30 1.02 8.20
CA LEU A 79 -3.89 -0.37 7.92
C LEU A 79 -3.90 -0.69 6.42
N PHE A 80 -4.94 -0.24 5.72
CA PHE A 80 -5.07 -0.43 4.29
C PHE A 80 -4.04 0.40 3.50
N THR A 81 -3.74 1.61 3.95
CA THR A 81 -2.67 2.44 3.34
C THR A 81 -1.30 1.77 3.47
N LEU A 82 -1.01 1.16 4.61
CA LEU A 82 0.21 0.36 4.80
C LEU A 82 0.24 -0.84 3.86
N PHE A 83 -0.87 -1.58 3.74
CA PHE A 83 -0.99 -2.71 2.82
C PHE A 83 -0.64 -2.32 1.38
N VAL A 84 -1.28 -1.25 0.87
CA VAL A 84 -1.03 -0.73 -0.50
C VAL A 84 0.45 -0.42 -0.71
N ASN A 85 1.10 0.28 0.23
CA ASN A 85 2.52 0.64 0.08
C ASN A 85 3.44 -0.60 0.11
N TYR A 86 3.10 -1.63 0.90
CA TYR A 86 3.86 -2.88 0.91
C TYR A 86 3.72 -3.66 -0.40
N GLU A 87 2.50 -3.77 -0.91
CA GLU A 87 2.18 -4.48 -2.16
C GLU A 87 2.86 -3.80 -3.36
N GLN A 88 2.70 -2.49 -3.47
CA GLN A 88 3.28 -1.69 -4.54
C GLN A 88 4.81 -1.77 -4.58
N LEU A 89 5.48 -1.70 -3.42
CA LEU A 89 6.93 -1.83 -3.36
C LEU A 89 7.40 -3.25 -3.68
N LEU A 90 6.67 -4.27 -3.21
CA LEU A 90 6.97 -5.68 -3.54
C LEU A 90 6.87 -5.91 -5.05
N PHE A 91 5.84 -5.36 -5.69
CA PHE A 91 5.62 -5.50 -7.13
C PHE A 91 6.70 -4.79 -7.95
N ASP A 92 7.11 -3.58 -7.53
CA ASP A 92 8.20 -2.84 -8.17
C ASP A 92 9.56 -3.52 -7.98
N LEU A 93 9.81 -4.12 -6.81
CA LEU A 93 11.00 -4.94 -6.56
C LEU A 93 11.01 -6.22 -7.40
N ALA A 94 9.88 -6.92 -7.51
CA ALA A 94 9.78 -8.17 -8.26
C ALA A 94 9.95 -7.97 -9.77
N PHE A 95 9.49 -6.83 -10.29
CA PHE A 95 9.47 -6.54 -11.72
C PHE A 95 9.98 -5.12 -12.04
N PRO A 96 11.23 -4.78 -11.70
CA PRO A 96 11.73 -3.42 -11.85
C PRO A 96 11.92 -3.07 -13.32
N LYS A 97 11.55 -1.84 -13.70
CA LYS A 97 11.81 -1.29 -15.04
C LYS A 97 13.07 -0.44 -14.98
N LEU A 98 14.24 -1.07 -15.12
CA LEU A 98 15.55 -0.41 -14.95
C LEU A 98 16.04 0.32 -16.22
N ASN A 99 15.73 -0.20 -17.40
CA ASN A 99 16.06 0.45 -18.67
C ASN A 99 14.87 1.30 -19.14
N TRP A 100 15.02 2.61 -19.07
CA TRP A 100 14.08 3.59 -19.60
C TRP A 100 14.86 4.67 -20.35
N GLU A 101 14.32 5.13 -21.48
CA GLU A 101 14.96 6.16 -22.32
C GLU A 101 14.80 7.58 -21.75
N ASN A 102 13.79 7.79 -20.90
CA ASN A 102 13.48 9.07 -20.28
C ASN A 102 12.89 8.86 -18.87
N GLU A 103 13.24 9.72 -17.90
CA GLU A 103 12.79 9.63 -16.50
C GLU A 103 11.26 9.59 -16.38
N THR A 104 10.58 10.30 -17.28
CA THR A 104 9.12 10.29 -17.38
C THR A 104 8.55 8.94 -17.82
N ALA A 105 9.31 8.12 -18.55
CA ALA A 105 8.90 6.77 -18.96
C ALA A 105 9.02 5.74 -17.82
N ALA A 106 9.81 6.01 -16.79
CA ALA A 106 9.87 5.20 -15.57
C ALA A 106 8.56 5.33 -14.75
N ILE A 107 7.87 6.47 -14.86
CA ILE A 107 6.67 6.78 -14.08
C ILE A 107 5.39 6.61 -14.92
N LYS A 108 5.35 7.18 -16.13
CA LYS A 108 4.10 7.33 -16.92
C LYS A 108 3.83 6.18 -17.89
N SER A 109 4.87 5.46 -18.34
CA SER A 109 4.74 4.27 -19.20
C SER A 109 5.05 2.98 -18.46
N ASN A 110 5.00 3.00 -17.12
CA ASN A 110 5.14 1.80 -16.33
C ASN A 110 3.79 1.08 -16.21
N ASN A 111 3.48 0.22 -17.19
CA ASN A 111 2.27 -0.58 -17.16
C ASN A 111 2.18 -1.46 -15.90
N ARG A 112 3.32 -1.78 -15.26
CA ARG A 112 3.37 -2.62 -14.06
C ARG A 112 2.85 -1.90 -12.84
N SER A 113 3.07 -0.60 -12.73
CA SER A 113 2.51 0.21 -11.65
C SER A 113 1.00 0.43 -11.81
N LEU A 114 0.46 0.34 -13.03
CA LEU A 114 -0.99 0.30 -13.24
C LEU A 114 -1.58 -1.04 -12.79
N ILE A 115 -0.86 -2.15 -12.98
CA ILE A 115 -1.30 -3.47 -12.54
C ILE A 115 -1.39 -3.53 -11.01
N SER A 116 -0.43 -2.99 -10.26
CA SER A 116 -0.52 -2.93 -8.79
C SER A 116 -1.74 -2.15 -8.33
N VAL A 117 -2.07 -1.03 -8.98
CA VAL A 117 -3.31 -0.28 -8.68
C VAL A 117 -4.58 -1.11 -8.95
N LEU A 118 -4.60 -1.93 -10.00
CA LEU A 118 -5.73 -2.82 -10.28
C LEU A 118 -5.87 -3.94 -9.23
N ILE A 119 -4.75 -4.46 -8.72
CA ILE A 119 -4.73 -5.42 -7.62
C ILE A 119 -5.29 -4.76 -6.35
N ASP A 120 -4.81 -3.56 -6.02
CA ASP A 120 -5.30 -2.75 -4.89
C ASP A 120 -6.82 -2.52 -4.96
N LEU A 121 -7.35 -2.17 -6.15
CA LEU A 121 -8.78 -1.98 -6.38
C LEU A 121 -9.56 -3.28 -6.18
N THR A 122 -9.03 -4.40 -6.67
CA THR A 122 -9.66 -5.72 -6.52
C THR A 122 -9.75 -6.13 -5.05
N VAL A 123 -8.65 -5.96 -4.30
CA VAL A 123 -8.62 -6.23 -2.85
C VAL A 123 -9.59 -5.29 -2.12
N GLY A 124 -9.60 -4.00 -2.47
CA GLY A 124 -10.55 -3.03 -1.92
C GLY A 124 -12.01 -3.43 -2.16
N ALA A 125 -12.35 -3.90 -3.37
CA ALA A 125 -13.69 -4.36 -3.70
C ALA A 125 -14.11 -5.60 -2.89
N ILE A 126 -13.18 -6.55 -2.69
CA ILE A 126 -13.42 -7.74 -1.85
C ILE A 126 -13.68 -7.34 -0.40
N LEU A 127 -12.91 -6.39 0.15
CA LEU A 127 -13.12 -5.88 1.51
C LEU A 127 -14.48 -5.21 1.67
N ILE A 128 -14.88 -4.37 0.71
CA ILE A 128 -16.21 -3.73 0.73
C ILE A 128 -17.33 -4.79 0.63
N GLY A 129 -17.17 -5.77 -0.25
CA GLY A 129 -18.12 -6.88 -0.40
C GLY A 129 -18.26 -7.72 0.87
N ALA A 130 -17.14 -8.02 1.54
CA ALA A 130 -17.13 -8.72 2.82
C ALA A 130 -17.85 -7.92 3.92
N GLY A 131 -17.60 -6.61 4.00
CA GLY A 131 -18.29 -5.73 4.92
C GLY A 131 -19.81 -5.66 4.68
N TYR A 132 -20.22 -5.56 3.41
CA TYR A 132 -21.64 -5.58 3.03
C TYR A 132 -22.32 -6.90 3.38
N LEU A 133 -21.66 -8.04 3.15
CA LEU A 133 -22.23 -9.36 3.46
C LEU A 133 -22.41 -9.56 4.97
N LEU A 134 -21.41 -9.16 5.77
CA LEU A 134 -21.46 -9.25 7.24
C LEU A 134 -22.55 -8.37 7.85
N TYR A 135 -22.68 -7.12 7.38
CA TYR A 135 -23.68 -6.19 7.90
C TYR A 135 -25.08 -6.43 7.33
N GLY A 136 -25.18 -6.59 6.01
CA GLY A 136 -26.46 -6.64 5.29
C GLY A 136 -27.16 -7.99 5.34
N LYS A 137 -26.43 -9.11 5.23
CA LYS A 137 -27.05 -10.45 5.30
C LYS A 137 -27.07 -11.01 6.72
N LEU A 138 -25.97 -10.86 7.45
CA LEU A 138 -25.83 -11.44 8.79
C LEU A 138 -26.42 -10.55 9.90
N HIS A 139 -26.83 -9.31 9.60
CA HIS A 139 -27.40 -8.35 10.56
C HIS A 139 -26.55 -8.19 11.83
N LEU A 140 -25.22 -8.32 11.70
CA LEU A 140 -24.30 -8.18 12.82
C LEU A 140 -24.24 -6.73 13.29
N ASN A 141 -24.06 -6.54 14.60
CA ASN A 141 -23.85 -5.23 15.18
C ASN A 141 -22.66 -4.53 14.50
N ILE A 142 -22.80 -3.22 14.24
CA ILE A 142 -21.79 -2.39 13.57
C ILE A 142 -20.40 -2.50 14.21
N HIS A 143 -20.32 -2.68 15.54
CA HIS A 143 -19.06 -2.86 16.27
C HIS A 143 -18.39 -4.21 15.97
N ILE A 144 -19.19 -5.28 15.82
CA ILE A 144 -18.68 -6.62 15.50
C ILE A 144 -18.20 -6.64 14.05
N THR A 145 -18.98 -6.09 13.12
CA THR A 145 -18.58 -6.03 11.72
C THR A 145 -17.31 -5.22 11.52
N THR A 146 -17.21 -4.04 12.14
CA THR A 146 -16.01 -3.18 12.01
C THR A 146 -14.77 -3.78 12.65
N SER A 147 -14.89 -4.44 13.80
CA SER A 147 -13.75 -5.13 14.45
C SER A 147 -13.24 -6.31 13.62
N VAL A 148 -14.13 -7.10 13.01
CA VAL A 148 -13.74 -8.17 12.06
C VAL A 148 -13.01 -7.59 10.85
N MET A 149 -13.48 -6.46 10.30
CA MET A 149 -12.82 -5.79 9.17
C MET A 149 -11.43 -5.26 9.53
N ILE A 150 -11.25 -4.72 10.73
CA ILE A 150 -9.94 -4.30 11.24
C ILE A 150 -9.01 -5.50 11.35
N LEU A 151 -9.47 -6.60 11.97
CA LEU A 151 -8.69 -7.81 12.13
C LEU A 151 -8.25 -8.35 10.76
N LEU A 152 -9.18 -8.47 9.82
CA LEU A 152 -8.90 -9.00 8.48
C LEU A 152 -7.90 -8.12 7.73
N THR A 153 -8.06 -6.80 7.79
CA THR A 153 -7.11 -5.87 7.17
C THR A 153 -5.74 -5.93 7.85
N ALA A 154 -5.69 -6.03 9.18
CA ALA A 154 -4.43 -6.14 9.93
C ALA A 154 -3.66 -7.43 9.58
N VAL A 155 -4.35 -8.57 9.48
CA VAL A 155 -3.76 -9.85 9.06
C VAL A 155 -3.21 -9.74 7.64
N LEU A 156 -3.98 -9.14 6.72
CA LEU A 156 -3.55 -8.92 5.34
C LEU A 156 -2.29 -8.04 5.28
N THR A 157 -2.27 -6.91 5.99
CA THR A 157 -1.13 -6.00 6.08
C THR A 157 0.10 -6.70 6.67
N PHE A 158 -0.08 -7.50 7.72
CA PHE A 158 1.02 -8.25 8.33
C PHE A 158 1.60 -9.30 7.39
N ALA A 159 0.74 -10.08 6.72
CA ALA A 159 1.16 -11.06 5.71
C ALA A 159 1.95 -10.37 4.59
N MET A 160 1.45 -9.27 4.05
CA MET A 160 2.14 -8.52 2.98
C MET A 160 3.47 -7.94 3.44
N ARG A 161 3.55 -7.41 4.66
CA ARG A 161 4.82 -6.96 5.26
C ARG A 161 5.85 -8.09 5.32
N THR A 162 5.44 -9.28 5.75
CA THR A 162 6.36 -10.44 5.81
C THR A 162 6.79 -10.91 4.43
N ALA A 163 5.89 -10.89 3.44
CA ALA A 163 6.21 -11.21 2.06
C ALA A 163 7.24 -10.22 1.49
N LEU A 164 7.01 -8.91 1.68
CA LEU A 164 7.94 -7.87 1.24
C LEU A 164 9.34 -8.05 1.81
N PHE A 165 9.49 -8.27 3.12
CA PHE A 165 10.82 -8.37 3.71
C PHE A 165 11.53 -9.70 3.41
N LYS A 166 10.79 -10.78 3.14
CA LYS A 166 11.40 -12.05 2.72
C LYS A 166 11.77 -12.03 1.24
N TRP A 167 10.82 -11.73 0.37
CA TRP A 167 11.03 -11.77 -1.08
C TRP A 167 11.77 -10.55 -1.60
N GLY A 168 11.46 -9.36 -1.10
CA GLY A 168 12.12 -8.13 -1.55
C GLY A 168 13.63 -8.15 -1.32
N VAL A 169 14.10 -8.79 -0.24
CA VAL A 169 15.53 -8.97 0.02
C VAL A 169 16.15 -9.99 -0.93
N GLN A 170 15.52 -11.15 -1.09
CA GLN A 170 15.98 -12.19 -2.03
C GLN A 170 16.11 -11.66 -3.46
N VAL A 171 15.19 -10.80 -3.91
CA VAL A 171 15.23 -10.22 -5.24
C VAL A 171 16.39 -9.23 -5.39
N MET A 172 16.66 -8.40 -4.39
CA MET A 172 17.82 -7.50 -4.45
C MET A 172 19.15 -8.26 -4.42
N GLU A 173 19.25 -9.35 -3.64
CA GLU A 173 20.42 -10.22 -3.63
C GLU A 173 20.64 -10.87 -5.02
N HIS A 174 19.57 -11.32 -5.70
CA HIS A 174 19.68 -11.84 -7.07
C HIS A 174 20.16 -10.77 -8.06
N LEU A 175 19.63 -9.53 -7.95
CA LEU A 175 20.07 -8.39 -8.77
C LEU A 175 21.52 -7.97 -8.48
N GLU A 176 22.08 -8.34 -7.32
CA GLU A 176 23.49 -8.13 -7.02
C GLU A 176 24.39 -9.11 -7.76
N SER A 177 23.96 -10.37 -7.86
CA SER A 177 24.72 -11.46 -8.49
C SER A 177 24.70 -11.47 -10.03
N ALA A 178 23.76 -10.75 -10.64
CA ALA A 178 23.63 -10.55 -12.09
C ALA A 178 24.44 -9.34 -12.57
#